data_AF-A0AAE7DJB3-F1
#
_entry.id   AF-A0AAE7DJB3-F1
#
_cell.length_a   1.000
_cell.length_b   1.000
_cell.length_c   1.000
_cell.angle_alpha   90.00
_cell.angle_beta   90.00
_cell.angle_gamma   90.00
#
_symmetry.space_group_name_H-M   'P 1'
#
loop_
_entity.id
_entity.type
_entity.pdbx_description
1 polymer ?
#
loop_
_entity_poly.entity_id
_entity_poly.type
_entity_poly.pdbx_seq_one_letter_code
_entity_poly.pdbx_strand_id
1 'polypeptide(L)' 'MLRKLILMLAISQLSGCAWLGSVTGPGSYQCYGGIHDEYLWAQFFGPLVLIDVPFTFVADTVSLPFCR' A
#
# COMPACT_ATOMS: atom_id res chain seq x y z
N MET A 1 -23.15 4.22 -14.35
CA MET A 1 -22.37 4.95 -13.31
C MET A 1 -21.46 4.02 -12.51
N LEU A 2 -21.90 2.81 -12.14
CA LEU A 2 -21.12 1.82 -11.37
C LEU A 2 -19.71 1.53 -11.92
N ARG A 3 -19.57 1.32 -13.24
CA ARG A 3 -18.25 1.09 -13.88
C ARG A 3 -17.26 2.23 -13.65
N LYS A 4 -17.72 3.49 -13.67
CA LYS A 4 -16.85 4.66 -13.41
C LYS A 4 -16.44 4.72 -11.95
N LEU A 5 -17.35 4.39 -11.03
CA LEU A 5 -17.09 4.35 -9.60
C LEU A 5 -16.01 3.31 -9.26
N ILE A 6 -16.11 2.10 -9.82
CA ILE A 6 -15.11 1.03 -9.63
C ILE A 6 -13.75 1.46 -10.16
N LEU A 7 -13.70 2.13 -11.32
CA LEU A 7 -12.46 2.66 -11.88
C LEU A 7 -11.83 3.74 -10.99
N MET A 8 -12.63 4.66 -10.45
CA MET A 8 -12.11 5.67 -9.53
C MET A 8 -11.57 5.04 -8.24
N LEU A 9 -12.26 4.02 -7.71
CA LEU A 9 -11.83 3.31 -6.50
C LEU A 9 -10.53 2.54 -6.74
N ALA A 10 -10.41 1.87 -7.89
CA ALA A 10 -9.19 1.18 -8.28
C ALA A 10 -8.02 2.17 -8.44
N ILE A 11 -8.24 3.32 -9.09
CA ILE A 11 -7.20 4.35 -9.28
C ILE A 11 -6.79 4.97 -7.93
N SER A 12 -7.73 5.18 -7.01
CA SER A 12 -7.41 5.69 -5.66
C SER A 12 -6.61 4.70 -4.81
N GLN A 13 -6.56 3.43 -5.21
CA GLN A 13 -5.73 2.39 -4.60
C GLN A 13 -4.39 2.19 -5.34
N LEU A 14 -3.95 3.11 -6.21
CA LEU A 14 -2.65 3.02 -6.89
C LEU A 14 -1.60 3.99 -6.30
N SER A 15 -1.83 4.48 -5.09
CA SER A 15 -0.98 5.49 -4.45
C SER A 15 -0.12 4.94 -3.32
N GLY A 16 -0.06 3.62 -3.13
CA GLY A 16 0.67 3.01 -2.03
C GLY A 16 0.02 3.29 -0.68
N CYS A 17 -1.24 2.92 -0.51
CA CYS A 17 -2.02 3.19 0.70
C CYS A 17 -1.41 2.53 1.94
N ALA A 18 -0.91 1.30 1.79
CA ALA A 18 -0.24 0.59 2.86
C ALA A 18 1.12 1.19 3.20
N TRP A 19 1.87 1.66 2.20
CA TRP A 19 3.09 2.45 2.43
C TRP A 19 2.78 3.68 3.28
N LEU A 20 1.72 4.44 2.93
CA LEU A 20 1.33 5.64 3.67
C LEU A 20 1.01 5.31 5.14
N GLY A 21 0.27 4.23 5.38
CA GLY A 21 0.00 3.73 6.73
C GLY A 21 1.28 3.36 7.48
N SER A 22 2.23 2.71 6.80
CA SER A 22 3.51 2.29 7.36
C SER A 22 4.41 3.48 7.75
N VAL A 23 4.47 4.53 6.93
CA VAL A 23 5.31 5.72 7.21
C VAL A 23 4.67 6.73 8.16
N THR A 24 3.33 6.76 8.23
CA THR A 24 2.60 7.65 9.16
C THR A 24 2.28 6.99 10.50
N GLY A 25 2.52 5.69 10.61
CA GLY A 25 2.30 4.92 11.83
C GLY A 25 3.19 5.36 12.99
N PRO A 26 2.76 5.13 14.24
CA PRO A 26 3.60 5.41 15.41
C PRO A 26 4.80 4.45 15.44
N GLY A 27 6.01 4.99 15.32
CA GLY A 27 7.26 4.23 15.37
C GLY A 27 8.26 4.67 14.31
N SER A 28 9.37 3.93 14.17
CA SER A 28 10.19 4.03 12.97
C SER A 28 9.53 3.26 11.83
N TYR A 29 9.60 3.82 10.63
CA TYR A 29 9.25 3.11 9.42
C TYR A 29 10.09 1.84 9.31
N GLN A 30 9.44 0.69 9.15
CA GLN A 30 10.11 -0.59 8.96
C GLN A 30 10.41 -0.81 7.48
N CYS A 31 11.55 -1.43 7.18
CA CYS A 31 11.95 -1.71 5.80
C CYS A 31 10.91 -2.63 5.15
N TYR A 32 10.30 -2.15 4.06
CA TYR A 32 9.21 -2.84 3.37
C TYR A 32 7.96 -3.08 4.25
N GLY A 33 7.73 -2.23 5.24
CA GLY A 33 6.58 -2.32 6.13
C GLY A 33 5.25 -2.17 5.39
N GLY A 34 5.18 -1.29 4.37
CA GLY A 34 3.99 -1.16 3.54
C GLY A 34 3.65 -2.45 2.79
N ILE A 35 4.66 -3.08 2.18
CA ILE A 35 4.49 -4.37 1.50
C ILE A 35 4.04 -5.46 2.46
N HIS A 36 4.64 -5.52 3.65
CA HIS A 36 4.21 -6.48 4.69
C HIS A 36 2.73 -6.30 5.02
N ASP A 37 2.30 -5.07 5.23
CA ASP A 37 0.92 -4.73 5.56
C ASP A 37 -0.04 -5.10 4.42
N GLU A 38 0.31 -4.87 3.16
CA GLU A 38 -0.56 -5.29 2.04
C GLU A 38 -0.77 -6.79 1.97
N TYR A 39 0.28 -7.58 2.19
CA TYR A 39 0.14 -9.03 2.23
C TYR A 39 -0.74 -9.50 3.38
N LEU A 40 -0.67 -8.83 4.54
CA LEU A 40 -1.60 -9.07 5.64
C LEU A 40 -3.04 -8.70 5.24
N TRP A 41 -3.26 -7.49 4.71
CA TRP A 41 -4.57 -7.01 4.31
C TRP A 41 -5.20 -7.82 3.18
N ALA A 42 -4.40 -8.37 2.26
CA ALA A 42 -4.86 -9.25 1.20
C ALA A 42 -5.52 -10.53 1.74
N GLN A 43 -5.14 -11.00 2.93
CA GLN A 43 -5.79 -12.13 3.59
C GLN A 43 -7.21 -11.80 4.07
N PHE A 44 -7.47 -10.53 4.43
CA PHE A 44 -8.74 -10.09 4.99
C PHE A 44 -9.69 -9.50 3.93
N PHE A 45 -9.18 -8.70 3.00
CA PHE A 45 -9.97 -7.99 2.00
C PHE A 45 -9.93 -8.65 0.61
N GLY A 46 -9.10 -9.68 0.44
CA GLY A 46 -8.97 -10.44 -0.81
C GLY A 46 -7.91 -9.88 -1.78
N PRO A 47 -7.77 -10.52 -2.96
CA PRO A 47 -6.63 -10.33 -3.85
C PRO A 47 -6.60 -8.96 -4.55
N LEU A 48 -7.68 -8.18 -4.50
CA LEU A 48 -7.72 -6.86 -5.13
C LEU A 48 -6.75 -5.86 -4.47
N VAL A 49 -6.44 -6.06 -3.19
CA VAL A 49 -5.42 -5.26 -2.48
C VAL A 49 -4.04 -5.42 -3.12
N LEU A 50 -3.76 -6.56 -3.76
CA LEU A 50 -2.46 -6.83 -4.39
C LEU A 50 -2.21 -5.99 -5.64
N ILE A 51 -3.21 -5.25 -6.13
CA ILE A 51 -3.04 -4.31 -7.26
C ILE A 51 -2.18 -3.10 -6.84
N ASP A 52 -2.18 -2.73 -5.55
CA ASP A 52 -1.39 -1.61 -5.01
C ASP A 52 0.08 -2.03 -4.72
N VAL A 53 0.39 -3.34 -4.68
CA VAL A 53 1.74 -3.89 -4.41
C VAL A 53 2.85 -3.27 -5.23
N PRO A 54 2.74 -3.11 -6.57
CA PRO A 54 3.81 -2.48 -7.33
C PRO A 54 4.05 -1.02 -6.91
N PHE A 55 3.02 -0.29 -6.48
CA PHE A 55 3.11 1.11 -6.07
C PHE A 55 3.66 1.23 -4.65
N THR A 56 3.13 0.43 -3.72
CA THR A 56 3.66 0.29 -2.36
C THR A 56 5.13 -0.14 -2.39
N PHE A 57 5.53 -1.04 -3.29
CA PHE A 57 6.91 -1.49 -3.42
C PHE A 57 7.86 -0.36 -3.85
N VAL A 58 7.44 0.44 -4.84
CA VAL A 58 8.21 1.62 -5.27
C VAL A 58 8.30 2.63 -4.13
N ALA A 59 7.20 2.91 -3.44
CA ALA A 59 7.15 3.87 -2.35
C ALA A 59 8.00 3.43 -1.14
N ASP A 60 7.95 2.15 -0.78
CA ASP A 60 8.80 1.54 0.24
C ASP A 60 10.28 1.64 -0.15
N THR A 61 10.61 1.34 -1.41
CA THR A 61 11.99 1.44 -1.93
C THR A 61 12.54 2.86 -1.83
N VAL A 62 11.74 3.88 -2.17
CA VAL A 62 12.11 5.30 -2.03
C VAL A 62 12.29 5.68 -0.56
N SER A 63 11.60 5.00 0.35
CA SER A 63 11.59 5.28 1.78
C SER A 63 12.65 4.53 2.58
N LEU A 64 13.41 3.62 1.95
CA LEU A 64 14.49 2.86 2.59
C LEU A 64 15.51 3.71 3.37
N PRO A 65 15.91 4.93 2.93
CA PRO A 65 16.80 5.78 3.72
C PRO A 65 16.27 6.18 5.11
N PHE A 66 14.95 6.06 5.32
CA PHE A 66 14.28 6.39 6.58
C PHE A 66 13.93 5.16 7.42
N CYS A 67 14.18 3.95 6.91
CA CYS A 67 13.94 2.71 7.63
C CYS A 67 14.85 2.59 8.86
N ARG A 68 14.30 2.12 9.99
CA ARG A 68 15.06 1.75 11.20
C ARG A 68 14.46 0.56 11.91
#